data_AF-A0A7K5LK51-F1
#
_entry.id   AF-A0A7K5LK51-F1
#
_cell.length_a   1.000
_cell.length_b   1.000
_cell.length_c   1.000
_cell.angle_alpha   90.00
_cell.angle_beta   90.00
_cell.angle_gamma   90.00
#
_symmetry.space_group_name_H-M   'P 1'
#
loop_
_entity.id
_entity.type
_entity.pdbx_description
1 polymer ?
#
loop_
_entity_poly.entity_id
_entity_poly.type
_entity_poly.pdbx_seq_one_letter_code
_entity_poly.pdbx_strand_id
1 'polypeptide(L)'
;MPFWGLQKQLGIDVDSWLLRQSMPQPYSQAGACHAFEREWVECGHGLGQTRARRECQLEYEDFMECMKRTKLAKRLQTILEQRDKMIKEGKYTPPDYHTGKEEPRP
;
A
#
# COMPACT_ATOMS: atom_id res chain seq x y z
N MET A 1 24.21 -14.72 12.66
CA MET A 1 23.90 -14.87 14.10
C MET A 1 22.71 -15.82 14.22
N PRO A 2 22.74 -16.83 15.10
CA PRO A 2 21.60 -17.74 15.29
C PRO A 2 20.41 -17.01 15.92
N PHE A 3 19.20 -17.30 15.44
CA PHE A 3 17.94 -16.77 16.01
C PHE A 3 17.40 -17.76 17.05
N TRP A 4 17.43 -17.36 18.32
CA TRP A 4 16.92 -18.17 19.44
C TRP A 4 15.45 -17.80 19.65
N GLY A 5 14.53 -18.67 19.24
CA GLY A 5 13.07 -18.45 19.28
C GLY A 5 12.44 -18.46 20.68
N LEU A 6 13.13 -17.95 21.70
CA LEU A 6 12.74 -18.03 23.12
C LEU A 6 11.39 -17.35 23.40
N GLN A 7 11.08 -16.24 22.72
CA GLN A 7 9.80 -15.54 22.87
C GLN A 7 8.60 -16.44 22.58
N LYS A 8 8.67 -17.21 21.47
CA LYS A 8 7.62 -18.17 21.09
C LYS A 8 7.56 -19.38 22.03
N GLN A 9 8.69 -19.83 22.55
CA GLN A 9 8.74 -20.96 23.47
C GLN A 9 8.19 -20.61 24.86
N LEU A 10 8.45 -19.40 25.34
CA LEU A 10 8.01 -18.91 26.66
C LEU A 10 6.62 -18.24 26.62
N GLY A 11 6.08 -17.98 25.42
CA GLY A 11 4.78 -17.33 25.25
C GLY A 11 4.78 -15.85 25.65
N ILE A 12 5.93 -15.19 25.63
CA ILE A 12 6.09 -13.78 25.99
C ILE A 12 6.19 -12.97 24.70
N ASP A 13 5.35 -11.94 24.56
CA ASP A 13 5.41 -10.97 23.46
C ASP A 13 6.23 -9.73 23.89
N VAL A 14 7.48 -9.66 23.45
CA VAL A 14 8.36 -8.52 23.72
C VAL A 14 8.33 -7.53 22.56
N ASP A 15 8.36 -8.03 21.33
CA ASP A 15 8.55 -7.24 20.11
C ASP A 15 7.52 -7.50 19.00
N SER A 16 6.71 -8.56 19.09
CA SER A 16 5.89 -9.03 17.98
C SER A 16 4.72 -8.10 17.68
N TRP A 17 4.23 -7.38 18.69
CA TRP A 17 3.22 -6.33 18.56
C TRP A 17 3.64 -5.15 17.67
N LEU A 18 4.95 -4.88 17.51
CA LEU A 18 5.47 -3.75 16.73
C LEU A 18 5.83 -4.14 15.27
N LEU A 19 5.92 -5.43 14.95
CA LEU A 19 6.51 -5.89 13.69
C LEU A 19 5.65 -5.62 12.44
N ARG A 20 4.33 -5.58 12.58
CA ARG A 20 3.38 -5.50 11.46
C ARG A 20 2.43 -4.33 11.66
N GLN A 21 2.11 -3.60 10.59
CA GLN A 21 1.11 -2.52 10.67
C GLN A 21 -0.31 -3.10 10.75
N SER A 22 -0.48 -4.38 10.42
CA SER A 22 -1.71 -5.14 10.58
C SER A 22 -2.01 -5.60 12.02
N MET A 23 -1.08 -5.42 12.97
CA MET A 23 -1.32 -5.70 14.39
C MET A 23 -2.26 -4.66 15.02
N PRO A 24 -2.95 -5.00 16.13
CA PRO A 24 -3.84 -4.08 16.82
C PRO A 24 -3.08 -2.81 17.25
N GLN A 25 -3.47 -1.68 16.65
CA GLN A 25 -2.98 -0.35 17.01
C GLN A 25 -3.89 0.26 18.09
N PRO A 26 -3.37 1.19 18.91
CA PRO A 26 -4.21 1.95 19.84
C PRO A 26 -5.35 2.64 19.08
N TYR A 27 -6.55 2.65 19.67
CA TYR A 27 -7.77 3.21 19.08
C TYR A 27 -8.22 2.55 17.76
N SER A 28 -7.77 1.32 17.47
CA SER A 28 -8.15 0.58 16.25
C SER A 28 -7.84 1.35 14.96
N GLN A 29 -6.80 2.18 14.98
CA GLN A 29 -6.38 2.93 13.81
C GLN A 29 -5.74 1.99 12.79
N ALA A 30 -6.37 1.87 11.62
CA ALA A 30 -5.80 1.11 10.52
C ALA A 30 -4.67 1.91 9.84
N GLY A 31 -3.54 1.25 9.60
CA GLY A 31 -2.50 1.78 8.72
C GLY A 31 -2.99 1.95 7.28
N ALA A 32 -2.34 2.83 6.51
CA ALA A 32 -2.75 3.12 5.13
C ALA A 32 -2.79 1.88 4.22
N CYS A 33 -1.90 0.91 4.44
CA CYS A 33 -1.81 -0.34 3.67
C CYS A 33 -2.20 -1.58 4.48
N HIS A 34 -3.02 -1.41 5.53
CA HIS A 34 -3.40 -2.48 6.46
C HIS A 34 -4.02 -3.70 5.77
N ALA A 35 -4.93 -3.47 4.82
CA ALA A 35 -5.62 -4.55 4.09
C ALA A 35 -4.65 -5.40 3.27
N PHE A 36 -3.78 -4.76 2.47
CA PHE A 36 -2.80 -5.44 1.63
C PHE A 36 -1.74 -6.19 2.46
N GLU A 37 -1.28 -5.61 3.57
CA GLU A 37 -0.33 -6.30 4.45
C GLU A 37 -0.98 -7.55 5.08
N ARG A 38 -2.25 -7.45 5.49
CA ARG A 38 -2.99 -8.58 6.06
C ARG A 38 -3.11 -9.72 5.05
N GLU A 39 -3.55 -9.44 3.83
CA GLU A 39 -3.69 -10.44 2.76
C GLU A 39 -2.35 -11.11 2.42
N TRP A 40 -1.28 -10.33 2.32
CA TRP A 40 0.06 -10.88 2.07
C TRP A 40 0.54 -11.81 3.20
N VAL A 41 0.32 -11.42 4.46
CA VAL A 41 0.68 -12.25 5.62
C VAL A 41 -0.17 -13.52 5.70
N GLU A 42 -1.47 -13.42 5.41
CA GLU A 42 -2.39 -14.57 5.38
C GLU A 42 -2.00 -15.55 4.27
N CYS A 43 -1.66 -15.07 3.07
CA CYS A 43 -1.18 -15.92 1.99
C CYS A 43 0.14 -16.62 2.35
N GLY A 44 1.10 -15.88 2.91
CA GLY A 44 2.42 -16.42 3.24
C GLY A 44 2.45 -17.35 4.46
N HIS A 45 1.36 -17.43 5.23
CA HIS A 45 1.32 -18.18 6.48
C HIS A 45 1.47 -19.68 6.23
N GLY A 46 2.51 -20.30 6.80
CA GLY A 46 2.73 -21.75 6.72
C GLY A 46 3.42 -22.27 5.45
N LEU A 47 3.57 -21.47 4.39
CA LEU A 47 4.22 -21.87 3.14
C LEU A 47 5.76 -21.87 3.21
N GLY A 48 6.31 -21.07 4.12
CA GLY A 48 7.75 -20.76 4.18
C GLY A 48 8.19 -19.78 3.09
N GLN A 49 9.34 -19.12 3.28
CA GLN A 49 9.76 -17.99 2.45
C GLN A 49 9.94 -18.34 0.96
N THR A 50 10.49 -19.54 0.66
CA THR A 50 10.80 -19.95 -0.71
C THR A 50 9.56 -20.10 -1.58
N ARG A 51 8.49 -20.69 -1.03
CA ARG A 51 7.20 -20.87 -1.73
C ARG A 51 6.37 -19.59 -1.71
N ALA A 52 6.29 -18.93 -0.57
CA ALA A 52 5.53 -17.67 -0.42
C ALA A 52 6.00 -16.61 -1.44
N ARG A 53 7.30 -16.58 -1.79
CA ARG A 53 7.82 -15.65 -2.80
C ARG A 53 7.27 -15.87 -4.21
N ARG A 54 6.87 -17.10 -4.55
CA ARG A 54 6.34 -17.46 -5.87
C ARG A 54 4.82 -17.47 -5.88
N GLU A 55 4.21 -18.06 -4.85
CA GLU A 55 2.76 -18.22 -4.74
C GLU A 55 2.08 -16.91 -4.35
N CYS A 56 2.64 -16.16 -3.39
CA CYS A 56 2.08 -14.90 -2.89
C CYS A 56 2.72 -13.65 -3.53
N GLN A 57 3.13 -13.77 -4.79
CA GLN A 57 3.83 -12.69 -5.49
C GLN A 57 2.90 -11.50 -5.75
N LEU A 58 1.63 -11.76 -6.09
CA LEU A 58 0.66 -10.72 -6.43
C LEU A 58 0.35 -9.84 -5.21
N GLU A 59 0.06 -10.46 -4.07
CA GLU A 59 -0.24 -9.80 -2.80
C GLU A 59 0.96 -8.96 -2.34
N TYR A 60 2.17 -9.48 -2.53
CA TYR A 60 3.39 -8.73 -2.22
C TYR A 60 3.57 -7.51 -3.15
N GLU A 61 3.32 -7.67 -4.45
CA GLU A 61 3.40 -6.56 -5.41
C GLU A 61 2.39 -5.46 -5.11
N ASP A 62 1.17 -5.82 -4.72
CA ASP A 62 0.12 -4.87 -4.34
C ASP A 62 0.45 -4.16 -3.03
N PHE A 63 0.96 -4.88 -2.03
CA PHE A 63 1.44 -4.27 -0.79
C PHE A 63 2.59 -3.27 -1.06
N MET A 64 3.54 -3.64 -1.92
CA MET A 64 4.66 -2.77 -2.28
C MET A 64 4.22 -1.57 -3.12
N GLU A 65 3.20 -1.73 -3.97
CA GLU A 65 2.58 -0.62 -4.69
C GLU A 65 1.88 0.33 -3.73
N CYS A 66 1.08 -0.18 -2.78
CA CYS A 66 0.41 0.67 -1.79
C CYS A 66 1.41 1.52 -0.99
N MET A 67 2.52 0.91 -0.56
CA MET A 67 3.56 1.60 0.23
C MET A 67 4.33 2.65 -0.58
N LYS A 68 4.67 2.36 -1.83
CA LYS A 68 5.55 3.23 -2.65
C LYS A 68 4.81 4.11 -3.66
N ARG A 69 3.58 3.75 -4.02
CA ARG A 69 2.69 4.38 -5.01
C ARG A 69 3.35 4.67 -6.37
N THR A 70 4.30 3.83 -6.78
CA THR A 70 5.10 4.06 -8.00
C THR A 70 4.27 3.93 -9.27
N LYS A 71 3.40 2.93 -9.36
CA LYS A 71 2.51 2.72 -10.52
C LYS A 71 1.50 3.86 -10.60
N LEU A 72 0.91 4.25 -9.46
CA LEU A 72 0.03 5.41 -9.37
C LEU A 72 0.72 6.70 -9.82
N ALA A 73 1.90 7.01 -9.30
CA ALA A 73 2.64 8.22 -9.65
C ALA A 73 2.97 8.28 -11.14
N LYS A 74 3.44 7.16 -11.72
CA LYS A 74 3.71 7.06 -13.16
C LYS A 74 2.46 7.29 -13.99
N ARG A 75 1.33 6.69 -13.60
CA ARG A 75 0.05 6.89 -14.27
C ARG A 75 -0.39 8.36 -14.21
N LEU A 76 -0.29 9.00 -13.04
CA LEU A 76 -0.62 10.42 -12.89
C LEU A 76 0.25 11.31 -13.79
N GLN A 77 1.56 11.06 -13.84
CA GLN A 77 2.47 11.79 -14.74
C GLN A 77 2.01 11.67 -16.20
N THR A 78 1.72 10.46 -16.68
CA THR A 78 1.27 10.27 -18.07
C THR A 78 -0.05 10.97 -18.38
N ILE A 79 -0.98 11.03 -17.42
CA ILE A 79 -2.26 11.73 -17.59
C ILE A 79 -2.03 13.24 -17.67
N LEU A 80 -1.18 13.79 -16.80
CA LEU A 80 -0.85 15.21 -16.80
C LEU A 80 -0.13 15.63 -18.08
N GLU A 81 0.86 14.86 -18.53
CA GLU A 81 1.55 15.11 -19.80
C GLU A 81 0.59 15.09 -21.00
N GLN A 82 -0.33 14.13 -21.03
CA GLN A 82 -1.33 14.04 -22.10
C GLN A 82 -2.32 15.22 -22.05
N ARG A 83 -2.76 15.61 -20.85
CA ARG A 83 -3.61 16.79 -20.64
C ARG A 83 -2.92 18.05 -21.15
N ASP A 84 -1.65 18.26 -20.79
CA ASP A 84 -0.90 19.46 -21.18
C ASP A 84 -0.71 19.54 -22.70
N LYS A 85 -0.49 18.39 -23.36
CA LYS A 85 -0.45 18.33 -24.84
C LYS A 85 -1.79 18.74 -25.45
N MET A 86 -2.91 18.21 -24.95
CA MET A 86 -4.24 18.52 -25.50
C MET A 86 -4.67 19.97 -25.23
N ILE A 87 -4.24 20.57 -24.12
CA ILE A 87 -4.46 22.00 -23.84
C ILE A 87 -3.65 22.86 -24.82
N LYS A 88 -2.39 22.51 -25.07
CA LYS A 88 -1.54 23.22 -26.06
C LYS A 88 -2.10 23.13 -27.48
N GLU A 89 -2.71 22.01 -27.84
CA GLU A 89 -3.41 21.82 -29.12
C GLU A 89 -4.80 22.50 -29.17
N GLY A 90 -5.30 23.04 -28.04
CA GLY A 90 -6.62 23.67 -27.95
C GLY A 90 -7.80 22.70 -27.99
N LYS A 91 -7.56 21.39 -27.93
CA LYS A 91 -8.59 20.34 -28.01
C LYS A 91 -9.27 20.03 -26.68
N TYR A 92 -8.68 20.46 -25.57
CA TYR A 92 -9.18 20.16 -24.22
C TYR A 92 -9.20 21.41 -23.35
N THR A 93 -10.38 21.72 -22.79
CA THR A 93 -10.57 22.75 -21.78
C THR A 93 -10.86 22.09 -20.42
N PRO A 94 -10.14 22.47 -19.35
CA PRO A 94 -10.41 21.94 -18.01
C PRO A 94 -11.83 22.30 -17.53
N PRO A 95 -12.56 21.36 -16.91
CA PRO A 95 -13.84 21.63 -16.25
C PRO A 95 -13.76 22.67 -15.13
N ASP A 96 -14.84 23.41 -14.87
CA ASP A 96 -14.88 24.49 -13.88
C ASP A 96 -14.56 24.03 -12.44
N TYR A 97 -14.95 22.81 -12.05
CA TYR A 97 -14.63 22.24 -10.74
C TYR A 97 -13.14 21.93 -10.54
N HIS A 98 -12.38 21.75 -11.63
CA HIS A 98 -10.92 21.67 -11.58
C HIS A 98 -10.24 23.05 -11.56
N THR A 99 -11.01 24.13 -11.69
CA THR A 99 -10.51 25.53 -11.62
C THR A 99 -10.86 26.23 -10.30
N GLY A 100 -11.52 25.52 -9.37
CA GLY A 100 -11.81 26.04 -8.02
C GLY A 100 -13.01 26.99 -7.95
N LYS A 101 -13.90 26.97 -8.95
CA LYS A 101 -15.13 27.79 -8.97
C LYS A 101 -16.35 27.10 -8.34
N GLU A 102 -16.21 25.84 -7.91
CA GLU A 102 -17.28 25.07 -7.30
C GLU A 102 -17.24 25.22 -5.76
N GLU A 103 -18.41 25.24 -5.12
CA GLU A 103 -18.49 25.24 -3.66
C GLU A 103 -17.91 23.93 -3.10
N PRO A 104 -17.06 23.98 -2.06
CA PRO A 104 -16.49 22.79 -1.48
C PRO A 104 -17.59 21.91 -0.89
N ARG A 105 -17.52 20.60 -1.14
CA ARG A 105 -18.38 19.65 -0.44
C ARG A 105 -18.05 19.65 1.07
N PRO A 106 -19.08 19.57 1.94
CA PRO A 106 -18.91 19.58 3.39
C PRO A 106 -18.13 18.37 3.92
#